data_AF-A0A821PW78-F1
#
_entry.id   AF-A0A821PW78-F1
#
_cell.length_a   1.000
_cell.length_b   1.000
_cell.length_c   1.000
_cell.angle_alpha   90.00
_cell.angle_beta   90.00
_cell.angle_gamma   90.00
#
_symmetry.space_group_name_H-M   'P 1'
#
loop_
_entity.id
_entity.type
_entity.pdbx_description
1 polymer ?
#
loop_
_entity_poly.entity_id
_entity_poly.type
_entity_poly.pdbx_seq_one_letter_code
_entity_poly.pdbx_strand_id
1 'polypeptide(L)' 'RKLLDAIFTVCGVPDKLFRSLSSTIDKLDKLPWDVVRNEMINEKGLSPEVVDRISRYVHMHGISFFIIMHY' A
#
# COMPACT_ATOMS: atom_id res chain seq x y z
N ARG A 1 -7.65 5.91 -8.25
CA ARG A 1 -6.46 5.71 -7.37
C ARG A 1 -5.14 5.94 -8.14
N LYS A 2 -4.95 7.09 -8.81
CA LYS A 2 -3.75 7.31 -9.67
C LYS A 2 -2.45 7.56 -8.87
N LEU A 3 -2.57 8.19 -7.70
CA LEU A 3 -1.42 8.47 -6.84
C LEU A 3 -0.81 7.19 -6.24
N LEU A 4 -1.65 6.24 -5.83
CA LEU A 4 -1.20 4.98 -5.23
C LEU A 4 -0.46 4.11 -6.26
N ASP A 5 -0.99 4.03 -7.48
CA ASP A 5 -0.34 3.41 -8.64
C ASP A 5 1.05 4.03 -8.90
N ALA A 6 1.15 5.36 -8.85
CA ALA A 6 2.43 6.06 -9.01
C ALA A 6 3.43 5.70 -7.89
N ILE A 7 2.98 5.66 -6.63
CA ILE A 7 3.82 5.25 -5.49
C ILE A 7 4.30 3.81 -5.67
N PHE A 8 3.41 2.90 -6.06
CA PHE A 8 3.76 1.51 -6.31
C PHE A 8 4.77 1.37 -7.45
N THR A 9 4.58 2.13 -8.53
CA THR A 9 5.52 2.18 -9.66
C THR A 9 6.90 2.68 -9.22
N VAL A 10 6.96 3.77 -8.43
CA VAL A 10 8.22 4.33 -7.90
C VAL A 10 8.89 3.38 -6.91
N CYS A 11 8.10 2.61 -6.15
CA CYS A 11 8.59 1.58 -5.26
C CYS A 11 9.01 0.28 -5.97
N GLY A 12 8.82 0.17 -7.30
CA GLY A 12 9.21 -1.01 -8.08
C GLY A 12 8.26 -2.20 -7.95
N VAL A 13 7.01 -1.95 -7.56
CA VAL A 13 5.97 -2.98 -7.55
C VAL A 13 5.55 -3.28 -8.99
N PRO A 14 5.37 -4.55 -9.37
CA PRO A 14 4.81 -4.90 -10.66
C PRO A 14 3.30 -4.60 -10.72
N ASP A 15 2.84 -4.05 -11.84
CA ASP A 15 1.45 -3.69 -12.14
C ASP A 15 0.42 -4.79 -11.83
N LYS A 16 0.76 -6.06 -12.07
CA LYS A 16 -0.08 -7.21 -11.67
C LYS A 16 -0.48 -7.23 -10.18
N LEU A 17 0.37 -6.67 -9.32
CA LEU A 17 0.13 -6.60 -7.87
C LEU A 17 -0.61 -5.32 -7.46
N PHE A 18 -0.78 -4.32 -8.33
CA PHE A 18 -1.41 -3.04 -7.96
C PHE A 18 -2.83 -3.21 -7.46
N ARG A 19 -3.63 -4.01 -8.18
CA ARG A 19 -5.01 -4.30 -7.77
C ARG A 19 -5.04 -5.00 -6.42
N SER A 20 -4.12 -5.94 -6.25
CA SER A 20 -3.94 -6.70 -5.02
C SER A 20 -3.55 -5.76 -3.86
N LEU A 21 -2.56 -4.89 -4.03
CA LEU A 21 -2.14 -3.93 -3.00
C LEU A 21 -3.22 -2.91 -2.68
N SER A 22 -3.97 -2.44 -3.68
CA SER A 22 -5.08 -1.52 -3.45
C SER A 22 -6.16 -2.13 -2.54
N SER A 23 -6.34 -3.46 -2.59
CA SER A 23 -7.24 -4.18 -1.70
C SER A 23 -6.63 -4.39 -0.31
N THR A 24 -5.31 -4.59 -0.19
CA THR A 24 -4.63 -4.74 1.11
C THR A 24 -4.53 -3.41 1.85
N ILE A 25 -4.35 -2.29 1.13
CA ILE A 25 -4.42 -0.93 1.69
C ILE A 25 -5.84 -0.58 2.14
N ASP A 26 -6.88 -1.04 1.43
CA ASP A 26 -8.27 -0.90 1.87
C ASP A 26 -8.51 -1.61 3.21
N LYS A 27 -7.92 -2.80 3.40
CA LYS A 27 -7.96 -3.51 4.68
C LYS A 27 -7.27 -2.75 5.82
N LEU A 28 -6.33 -1.86 5.54
CA LEU A 28 -5.65 -1.04 6.56
C LEU A 28 -6.61 -0.09 7.30
N ASP A 29 -7.77 0.23 6.71
CA ASP A 29 -8.86 0.95 7.40
C ASP A 29 -9.39 0.16 8.60
N LYS A 30 -9.38 -1.18 8.50
CA LYS A 30 -9.98 -2.09 9.48
C LYS A 30 -8.96 -2.88 10.31
N LEU A 31 -7.73 -3.01 9.80
CA LEU A 31 -6.68 -3.86 10.35
C LEU A 31 -5.39 -3.07 10.56
N PRO A 32 -4.56 -3.45 11.54
CA PRO A 32 -3.28 -2.81 11.77
C PRO A 32 -2.29 -3.05 10.62
N TRP A 33 -1.35 -2.12 10.45
CA TRP A 33 -0.30 -2.17 9.42
C TRP A 33 0.51 -3.47 9.45
N ASP A 34 0.73 -4.06 10.62
CA ASP A 34 1.53 -5.28 10.77
C ASP A 34 0.92 -6.48 10.00
N VAL A 35 -0.41 -6.64 10.08
CA VAL A 35 -1.16 -7.69 9.36
C VAL A 35 -1.10 -7.45 7.85
N VAL A 36 -1.32 -6.21 7.43
CA VAL A 36 -1.25 -5.76 6.03
C VAL A 36 0.14 -6.01 5.46
N ARG A 37 1.19 -5.64 6.20
CA ARG A 37 2.60 -5.90 5.84
C ARG A 37 2.88 -7.39 5.70
N ASN A 38 2.42 -8.19 6.66
CA ASN A 38 2.62 -9.63 6.62
C ASN A 38 1.92 -10.26 5.40
N GLU A 39 0.71 -9.80 5.05
CA GLU A 39 0.00 -10.25 3.84
C GLU A 39 0.75 -9.85 2.55
N MET A 40 1.27 -8.62 2.49
CA MET A 40 2.05 -8.15 1.34
C MET A 40 3.34 -8.97 1.13
N ILE A 41 4.01 -9.38 2.20
CA ILE A 41 5.25 -10.17 2.12
C ILE A 41 4.93 -11.66 1.87
N ASN A 42 4.06 -12.27 2.68
CA ASN A 42 3.82 -13.71 2.66
C ASN A 42 2.86 -14.14 1.53
N GLU A 43 1.76 -13.42 1.31
CA GLU A 43 0.81 -13.81 0.27
C GLU A 43 1.21 -13.24 -1.09
N LYS A 44 1.66 -11.99 -1.14
CA LYS A 44 1.99 -11.34 -2.43
C LYS A 44 3.44 -11.52 -2.85
N GLY A 45 4.28 -12.02 -1.96
CA GLY A 45 5.71 -12.23 -2.23
C GLY A 45 6.47 -10.93 -2.45
N LEU A 46 6.01 -9.81 -1.88
CA LEU A 46 6.74 -8.55 -2.00
C LEU A 46 7.98 -8.57 -1.09
N SER A 47 9.05 -7.96 -1.58
CA SER A 47 10.25 -7.76 -0.77
C SER A 47 9.93 -6.86 0.43
N PRO A 48 10.45 -7.19 1.63
CA PRO A 48 10.21 -6.39 2.83
C PRO A 48 10.67 -4.94 2.67
N GLU A 49 11.70 -4.67 1.86
CA GLU A 49 12.14 -3.31 1.51
C GLU A 49 11.07 -2.52 0.75
N VAL A 50 10.38 -3.13 -0.21
CA VAL A 50 9.32 -2.49 -0.99
C VAL A 50 8.13 -2.17 -0.08
N VAL A 51 7.78 -3.12 0.80
CA VAL A 51 6.69 -2.94 1.77
C VAL A 51 7.02 -1.87 2.80
N ASP A 52 8.27 -1.77 3.24
CA ASP A 52 8.73 -0.71 4.13
C ASP A 52 8.65 0.68 3.48
N ARG A 53 9.05 0.79 2.20
CA ARG A 53 8.91 2.06 1.45
C ARG A 53 7.45 2.46 1.34
N ILE A 54 6.57 1.53 0.97
CA ILE A 54 5.11 1.78 0.92
C ILE A 54 4.59 2.19 2.30
N SER A 55 5.02 1.52 3.36
CA SER A 55 4.66 1.86 4.75
C SER A 55 4.94 3.31 5.07
N ARG A 56 6.15 3.79 4.73
CA ARG A 56 6.55 5.17 4.99
C ARG A 56 5.66 6.17 4.26
N TYR A 57 5.31 5.91 3.00
CA TYR A 57 4.37 6.77 2.27
C TYR A 57 2.96 6.74 2.86
N VAL A 58 2.46 5.55 3.22
CA VAL A 58 1.13 5.37 3.79
C VAL A 58 1.03 6.00 5.18
N HIS A 59 2.06 5.89 6.01
CA HIS A 59 2.09 6.46 7.35
C HIS A 59 2.18 8.00 7.30
N MET A 60 2.99 8.55 6.39
CA MET A 60 3.05 9.99 6.13
C MET A 60 1.74 10.55 5.55
N HIS A 61 1.04 9.77 4.72
CA HIS A 61 -0.18 10.19 4.03
C HIS A 61 -1.48 9.73 4.71
N GLY A 62 -1.42 8.99 5.82
CA GLY A 62 -2.58 8.34 6.45
C GLY A 62 -3.70 9.31 6.86
N ILE A 63 -3.37 10.58 7.08
CA ILE A 63 -4.35 11.63 7.39
C ILE A 63 -4.85 12.31 6.10
N SER A 64 -3.97 12.54 5.12
CA SER A 64 -4.31 13.26 3.90
C SER A 64 -4.99 12.39 2.84
N PHE A 65 -4.71 11.09 2.78
CA PHE A 65 -5.22 10.21 1.73
C PHE A 65 -6.73 9.93 1.85
N PHE A 66 -7.27 9.92 3.07
CA PHE A 66 -8.71 9.83 3.30
C PHE A 66 -9.46 11.07 2.76
N ILE A 67 -8.83 12.25 2.86
CA ILE A 67 -9.41 13.52 2.42
C ILE A 67 -9.38 13.64 0.88
N ILE A 68 -8.31 13.16 0.23
CA ILE A 68 -8.12 13.31 -1.23
C ILE A 68 -8.89 12.26 -2.05
N MET A 69 -9.28 11.13 -1.45
CA MET A 69 -10.10 10.10 -2.13
C MET A 69 -11.61 10.36 -2.03
N HIS A 70 -12.03 11.37 -1.26
CA HIS A 70 -13.44 11.70 -1.02
C HIS A 70 -13.82 13.11 -1.54
N TYR A 71 -13.06 13.63 -2.52
CA TYR A 71 -13.33 14.88 -3.23
C TYR A 71 -13.04 14.75 -4.73
#